data_AF-A0A3C0AW30-F1
#
_entry.id   AF-A0A3C0AW30-F1
#
_cell.length_a   1.000
_cell.length_b   1.000
_cell.length_c   1.000
_cell.angle_alpha   90.00
_cell.angle_beta   90.00
_cell.angle_gamma   90.00
#
_symmetry.space_group_name_H-M   'P 1'
#
loop_
_entity.id
_entity.type
_entity.pdbx_description
1 polymer ?
#
loop_
_entity_poly.entity_id
_entity_poly.type
_entity_poly.pdbx_seq_one_letter_code
_entity_poly.pdbx_strand_id
1 'polypeptide(L)'
;RPGDAGRPYHTDSGFAQFAALPSRPARSMARSASASLAEAQEPMVAAPDLKSMIETCGPRLRRMVGLIRRNPVWTEDGRYVDFAASFNRLPRAERRESELVGFLGALRVRDDGDFVNWNCVSLNGRERVWRTRPVLATERTIDDIMQEG
;
A
#
# COMPACT_ATOMS: atom_id res chain seq x y z
N ARG A 1 -9.51 42.45 29.51
CA ARG A 1 -8.30 43.02 28.88
C ARG A 1 -7.26 41.90 28.78
N PRO A 2 -6.57 41.71 27.64
CA PRO A 2 -5.46 40.75 27.55
C PRO A 2 -4.29 41.23 28.43
N GLY A 3 -3.69 40.33 29.21
CA GLY A 3 -2.57 40.65 30.13
C GLY A 3 -2.88 40.53 31.62
N ASP A 4 -3.71 39.57 32.03
CA ASP A 4 -4.00 39.30 33.44
C ASP A 4 -2.87 38.48 34.10
N ALA A 5 -2.31 39.00 35.21
CA ALA A 5 -1.10 38.49 35.87
C ALA A 5 -1.31 37.22 36.72
N GLY A 6 -2.54 36.68 36.75
CA GLY A 6 -2.90 35.52 37.57
C GLY A 6 -2.77 34.14 36.89
N ARG A 7 -2.19 34.03 35.68
CA ARG A 7 -2.06 32.74 34.98
C ARG A 7 -0.68 32.11 35.19
N PRO A 8 -0.60 30.85 35.66
CA PRO A 8 0.66 30.16 35.96
C PRO A 8 1.51 29.78 34.73
N TYR A 9 1.06 30.11 33.52
CA TYR A 9 1.82 29.90 32.29
C TYR A 9 1.90 31.22 31.52
N HIS A 10 3.11 31.78 31.46
CA HIS A 10 3.43 32.92 30.62
C HIS A 10 3.37 32.48 29.16
N THR A 11 2.31 32.84 28.44
CA THR A 11 2.26 32.67 26.99
C THR A 11 2.87 33.91 26.38
N ASP A 12 4.16 33.83 26.04
CA ASP A 12 4.83 34.87 25.29
C ASP A 12 4.32 34.85 23.85
N SER A 13 3.16 35.46 23.60
CA SER A 13 2.67 35.67 22.25
C SER A 13 3.43 36.84 21.64
N GLY A 14 4.69 36.58 21.27
CA GLY A 14 5.46 37.47 20.41
C GLY A 14 4.74 37.65 19.09
N PHE A 15 4.42 38.89 18.74
CA PHE A 15 3.87 39.26 17.44
C PHE A 15 4.95 39.03 16.37
N ALA A 16 5.02 37.81 15.83
CA ALA A 16 5.82 37.52 14.65
C ALA A 16 5.14 38.16 13.42
N GLN A 17 5.73 39.23 12.89
CA GLN A 17 5.37 39.74 11.56
C GLN A 17 5.97 38.80 10.51
N PHE A 18 5.14 37.93 9.93
CA PHE A 18 5.54 37.10 8.81
C PHE A 18 5.53 37.94 7.53
N ALA A 19 6.68 38.01 6.85
CA ALA A 19 6.75 38.58 5.51
C ALA A 19 5.85 37.78 4.57
N ALA A 20 5.03 38.46 3.77
CA ALA A 20 4.16 37.80 2.79
C ALA A 20 5.01 37.07 1.74
N LEU A 21 4.76 35.78 1.58
CA LEU A 21 5.39 34.97 0.54
C LEU A 21 4.99 35.54 -0.84
N PRO A 22 5.92 35.65 -1.80
CA PRO A 22 5.59 36.11 -3.14
C PRO A 22 4.58 35.13 -3.78
N SER A 23 3.34 35.58 -3.95
CA SER A 23 2.26 34.79 -4.52
C SER A 23 2.43 34.68 -6.03
N ARG A 24 3.01 33.56 -6.50
CA ARG A 24 2.79 33.15 -7.89
C ARG A 24 1.32 32.70 -8.03
N PRO A 25 0.64 32.98 -9.16
CA PRO A 25 -0.68 32.43 -9.42
C PRO A 25 -0.64 30.91 -9.24
N ALA A 26 -1.54 30.36 -8.41
CA ALA A 26 -1.68 28.93 -8.28
C ALA A 26 -2.08 28.36 -9.64
N ARG A 27 -1.21 27.53 -10.23
CA ARG A 27 -1.52 26.80 -11.47
C ARG A 27 -2.78 25.97 -11.18
N SER A 28 -3.81 26.10 -12.01
CA SER A 28 -5.04 25.34 -11.88
C SER A 28 -4.72 23.85 -11.78
N MET A 29 -5.22 23.20 -10.73
CA MET A 29 -5.13 21.74 -10.61
C MET A 29 -5.93 21.12 -11.75
N ALA A 30 -5.23 20.63 -12.79
CA ALA A 30 -5.83 19.71 -13.72
C ALA A 30 -6.17 18.45 -12.94
N ARG A 31 -7.47 18.16 -12.76
CA ARG A 31 -7.90 16.83 -12.35
C ARG A 31 -7.47 15.88 -13.47
N SER A 32 -6.40 15.12 -13.25
CA SER A 32 -6.17 13.93 -14.07
C SER A 32 -7.39 13.03 -13.87
N ALA A 33 -8.24 12.97 -14.90
CA ALA A 33 -9.21 11.89 -15.00
C ALA A 33 -8.39 10.60 -14.88
N SER A 34 -8.73 9.75 -13.91
CA SER A 34 -8.19 8.39 -13.86
C SER A 34 -8.45 7.78 -15.22
N ALA A 35 -7.39 7.40 -15.94
CA ALA A 35 -7.53 6.67 -17.19
C ALA A 35 -8.45 5.48 -16.91
N SER A 36 -9.55 5.33 -17.66
CA SER A 36 -10.20 4.03 -17.69
C SER A 36 -9.19 3.04 -18.22
N LEU A 37 -9.06 1.88 -17.58
CA LEU A 37 -8.28 0.76 -18.11
C LEU A 37 -8.89 0.36 -19.46
N ALA A 38 -8.36 0.93 -20.54
CA ALA A 38 -8.50 0.35 -21.85
C ALA A 38 -7.64 -0.92 -21.87
N GLU A 39 -8.22 -2.02 -22.32
CA GLU A 39 -7.52 -3.27 -22.65
C GLU A 39 -6.33 -2.95 -23.56
N ALA A 40 -5.13 -2.89 -22.97
CA ALA A 40 -3.89 -2.86 -23.72
C ALA A 40 -3.41 -4.30 -23.86
N GLN A 41 -3.37 -4.75 -25.12
CA GLN A 41 -2.80 -6.03 -25.53
C GLN A 41 -1.35 -6.16 -25.01
N GLU A 42 -1.11 -7.17 -24.19
CA GLU A 42 0.14 -7.41 -23.47
C GLU A 42 1.31 -7.74 -24.43
N PRO A 43 2.46 -7.03 -24.39
CA PRO A 43 3.70 -7.62 -24.83
C PRO A 43 4.11 -8.73 -23.84
N MET A 44 4.54 -9.89 -24.35
CA MET A 44 5.20 -10.92 -23.55
C MET A 44 6.41 -10.31 -22.83
N VAL A 45 6.33 -10.12 -21.51
CA VAL A 45 7.40 -9.48 -20.72
C VAL A 45 7.98 -10.45 -19.69
N ALA A 46 9.30 -10.42 -19.62
CA ALA A 46 10.19 -11.21 -18.77
C ALA A 46 9.83 -11.19 -17.28
N ALA A 47 10.36 -12.18 -16.56
CA ALA A 47 10.22 -12.35 -15.11
C ALA A 47 10.41 -11.01 -14.35
N PRO A 48 9.59 -10.74 -13.33
CA PRO A 48 9.61 -9.45 -12.64
C PRO A 48 10.92 -9.17 -11.92
N ASP A 49 11.34 -7.90 -11.99
CA ASP A 49 12.42 -7.36 -11.18
C ASP A 49 11.92 -7.08 -9.75
N LEU A 50 12.26 -7.98 -8.82
CA LEU A 50 11.94 -7.89 -7.39
C LEU A 50 12.48 -6.60 -6.75
N LYS A 51 13.61 -6.09 -7.27
CA LYS A 51 14.25 -4.88 -6.77
C LYS A 51 13.39 -3.63 -7.01
N SER A 52 12.87 -3.47 -8.23
CA SER A 52 11.93 -2.39 -8.58
C SER A 52 10.65 -2.40 -7.72
N MET A 53 10.21 -3.58 -7.27
CA MET A 53 9.02 -3.75 -6.43
C MET A 53 9.24 -3.25 -5.00
N ILE A 54 10.43 -3.52 -4.45
CA ILE A 54 10.83 -3.06 -3.11
C ILE A 54 11.10 -1.55 -3.13
N GLU A 55 11.72 -1.01 -4.18
CA GLU A 55 11.97 0.43 -4.31
C GLU A 55 10.67 1.25 -4.39
N THR A 56 9.62 0.72 -5.02
CA THR A 56 8.35 1.44 -5.23
C THR A 56 7.38 1.34 -4.04
N CYS A 57 7.35 0.21 -3.31
CA CYS A 57 6.36 -0.07 -2.25
C CYS A 57 6.97 -0.44 -0.87
N GLY A 58 8.30 -0.34 -0.74
CA GLY A 58 9.18 -0.87 0.30
C GLY A 58 8.58 -1.20 1.66
N PRO A 59 8.28 -0.22 2.54
CA PRO A 59 7.87 -0.51 3.91
C PRO A 59 6.55 -1.29 4.01
N ARG A 60 5.62 -1.02 3.08
CA ARG A 60 4.28 -1.63 3.05
C ARG A 60 4.32 -3.05 2.51
N LEU A 61 5.06 -3.25 1.42
CA LEU A 61 5.30 -4.57 0.85
C LEU A 61 5.98 -5.48 1.87
N ARG A 62 7.06 -5.03 2.52
CA ARG A 62 7.77 -5.80 3.54
C ARG A 62 6.90 -6.12 4.74
N ARG A 63 6.09 -5.16 5.20
CA ARG A 63 5.13 -5.39 6.29
C ARG A 63 4.11 -6.47 5.91
N MET A 64 3.51 -6.38 4.73
CA MET A 64 2.53 -7.36 4.26
C MET A 64 3.13 -8.76 4.13
N VAL A 65 4.28 -8.87 3.47
CA VAL A 65 5.00 -10.14 3.29
C VAL A 65 5.40 -10.71 4.64
N GLY A 66 5.88 -9.88 5.57
CA GLY A 66 6.21 -10.28 6.93
C GLY A 66 5.01 -10.78 7.74
N LEU A 67 3.80 -10.23 7.52
CA LEU A 67 2.57 -10.74 8.13
C LEU A 67 2.18 -12.10 7.56
N ILE A 68 2.25 -12.24 6.23
CA ILE A 68 1.91 -13.49 5.52
C ILE A 68 2.88 -14.62 5.88
N ARG A 69 4.19 -14.33 5.95
CA ARG A 69 5.23 -15.29 6.31
C ARG A 69 5.02 -15.95 7.68
N ARG A 70 4.35 -15.28 8.62
CA ARG A 70 4.08 -15.85 9.96
C ARG A 70 3.05 -16.97 9.94
N ASN A 71 2.13 -16.95 8.98
CA ASN A 71 1.08 -17.97 8.85
C ASN A 71 0.65 -18.08 7.37
N PRO A 72 1.52 -18.62 6.50
CA PRO A 72 1.23 -18.70 5.08
C PRO A 72 0.16 -19.74 4.79
N VAL A 73 -0.68 -19.44 3.81
CA VAL A 73 -1.57 -20.41 3.16
C VAL A 73 -0.87 -20.89 1.91
N TRP A 74 -0.62 -22.19 1.86
CA TRP A 74 -0.02 -22.83 0.69
C TRP A 74 -1.11 -23.25 -0.30
N THR A 75 -0.75 -23.26 -1.58
CA THR A 75 -1.53 -23.93 -2.62
C THR A 75 -1.66 -25.41 -2.32
N GLU A 76 -2.65 -26.08 -2.93
CA GLU A 76 -2.92 -27.51 -2.69
C GLU A 76 -1.72 -28.41 -3.02
N ASP A 77 -0.93 -28.03 -4.02
CA ASP A 77 0.32 -28.71 -4.41
C ASP A 77 1.51 -28.40 -3.49
N GLY A 78 1.34 -27.52 -2.49
CA GLY A 78 2.37 -27.13 -1.53
C GLY A 78 3.55 -26.34 -2.09
N ARG A 79 3.49 -25.91 -3.36
CA ARG A 79 4.63 -25.27 -4.04
C ARG A 79 4.67 -23.75 -3.89
N TYR A 80 3.52 -23.12 -3.75
CA TYR A 80 3.41 -21.67 -3.70
C TYR A 80 2.62 -21.21 -2.49
N VAL A 81 2.95 -20.03 -1.97
CA VAL A 81 2.13 -19.33 -1.01
C VAL A 81 1.05 -18.55 -1.77
N ASP A 82 -0.21 -18.78 -1.41
CA ASP A 82 -1.35 -17.98 -1.87
C ASP A 82 -1.46 -16.73 -1.00
N PHE A 83 -1.10 -15.59 -1.58
CA PHE A 83 -1.09 -14.33 -0.83
C PHE A 83 -2.49 -13.82 -0.50
N ALA A 84 -3.48 -14.04 -1.37
CA ALA A 84 -4.85 -13.57 -1.13
C ALA A 84 -5.47 -14.38 0.01
N ALA A 85 -5.31 -15.71 -0.02
CA ALA A 85 -5.78 -16.58 1.04
C ALA A 85 -5.05 -16.30 2.37
N SER A 86 -3.73 -16.08 2.33
CA SER A 86 -2.94 -15.72 3.50
C SER A 86 -3.36 -14.38 4.10
N PHE A 87 -3.54 -13.36 3.26
CA PHE A 87 -4.00 -12.04 3.68
C PHE A 87 -5.39 -12.08 4.32
N ASN A 88 -6.31 -12.87 3.75
CA ASN A 88 -7.67 -12.99 4.26
C ASN A 88 -7.75 -13.66 5.64
N ARG A 89 -6.72 -14.40 6.05
CA ARG A 89 -6.61 -14.96 7.42
C ARG A 89 -6.08 -13.97 8.45
N LEU A 90 -5.56 -12.82 8.02
CA LEU A 90 -5.02 -11.83 8.94
C LEU A 90 -6.15 -11.20 9.80
N PRO A 91 -5.84 -10.78 11.04
CA PRO A 91 -6.78 -10.04 11.86
C PRO A 91 -7.27 -8.78 11.13
N ARG A 92 -8.51 -8.37 11.42
CA ARG A 92 -9.13 -7.20 10.79
C ARG A 92 -8.26 -5.93 10.85
N ALA A 93 -7.51 -5.73 11.94
CA ALA A 93 -6.62 -4.58 12.12
C ALA A 93 -5.41 -4.56 11.15
N GLU A 94 -5.05 -5.73 10.61
CA GLU A 94 -3.92 -5.94 9.70
C GLU A 94 -4.35 -5.97 8.23
N ARG A 95 -5.61 -6.26 7.93
CA ARG A 95 -6.17 -6.28 6.57
C ARG A 95 -6.41 -4.88 6.00
N ARG A 96 -5.44 -3.97 6.02
CA ARG A 96 -5.63 -2.57 5.62
C ARG A 96 -5.60 -2.39 4.10
N GLU A 97 -6.59 -1.68 3.55
CA GLU A 97 -6.67 -1.36 2.12
C GLU A 97 -5.41 -0.61 1.62
N SER A 98 -4.84 0.27 2.45
CA SER A 98 -3.63 1.04 2.10
C SER A 98 -2.38 0.17 1.91
N GLU A 99 -2.32 -0.98 2.57
CA GLU A 99 -1.24 -1.96 2.39
C GLU A 99 -1.49 -2.75 1.11
N LEU A 100 -2.76 -3.11 0.86
CA LEU A 100 -3.18 -3.84 -0.33
C LEU A 100 -2.88 -3.09 -1.62
N VAL A 101 -3.19 -1.81 -1.69
CA VAL A 101 -2.96 -0.99 -2.90
C VAL A 101 -1.46 -0.88 -3.22
N GLY A 102 -0.61 -0.71 -2.20
CA GLY A 102 0.85 -0.73 -2.41
C GLY A 102 1.34 -2.12 -2.82
N PHE A 103 0.85 -3.16 -2.15
CA PHE A 103 1.23 -4.53 -2.41
C PHE A 103 0.84 -5.03 -3.82
N LEU A 104 -0.40 -4.78 -4.26
CA LEU A 104 -0.89 -5.18 -5.59
C LEU A 104 -0.24 -4.38 -6.72
N GLY A 105 0.15 -3.13 -6.46
CA GLY A 105 0.91 -2.34 -7.44
C GLY A 105 2.33 -2.90 -7.67
N ALA A 106 2.86 -3.64 -6.70
CA ALA A 106 4.19 -4.22 -6.77
C ALA A 106 4.20 -5.61 -7.43
N LEU A 107 3.18 -6.45 -7.18
CA LEU A 107 3.24 -7.85 -7.59
C LEU A 107 2.70 -8.11 -9.00
N ARG A 108 3.41 -8.98 -9.72
CA ARG A 108 2.92 -9.54 -10.98
C ARG A 108 1.87 -10.59 -10.69
N VAL A 109 0.91 -10.67 -11.60
CA VAL A 109 -0.22 -11.56 -11.47
C VAL A 109 -0.15 -12.64 -12.53
N ARG A 110 -0.47 -13.89 -12.16
CA ARG A 110 -0.38 -15.00 -13.11
C ARG A 110 -1.57 -14.99 -14.09
N ASP A 111 -1.27 -14.90 -15.39
CA ASP A 111 -1.76 -15.74 -16.52
C ASP A 111 -3.08 -16.54 -16.36
N ASP A 112 -3.01 -17.57 -15.51
CA ASP A 112 -3.81 -18.78 -15.74
C ASP A 112 -4.86 -19.04 -14.64
N GLY A 113 -5.34 -18.02 -13.95
CA GLY A 113 -6.18 -18.21 -12.77
C GLY A 113 -7.49 -17.43 -12.75
N ASP A 114 -8.49 -18.03 -12.11
CA ASP A 114 -9.69 -17.36 -11.63
C ASP A 114 -9.33 -16.15 -10.76
N PHE A 115 -10.19 -15.14 -10.77
CA PHE A 115 -10.02 -13.99 -9.91
C PHE A 115 -10.10 -14.37 -8.42
N VAL A 116 -9.17 -13.85 -7.62
CA VAL A 116 -9.16 -13.96 -6.17
C VAL A 116 -9.66 -12.69 -5.52
N ASN A 117 -10.28 -12.87 -4.34
CA ASN A 117 -10.82 -11.78 -3.55
C ASN A 117 -9.88 -11.45 -2.38
N TRP A 118 -9.66 -10.17 -2.13
CA TRP A 118 -8.93 -9.66 -0.98
C TRP A 118 -9.89 -8.88 -0.10
N ASN A 119 -10.09 -9.37 1.11
CA ASN A 119 -11.00 -8.79 2.09
C ASN A 119 -10.23 -7.77 2.92
N CYS A 120 -10.27 -6.49 2.56
CA CYS A 120 -9.57 -5.43 3.27
C CYS A 120 -10.53 -4.53 4.05
N VAL A 121 -9.94 -3.67 4.87
CA VAL A 121 -10.58 -2.67 5.69
C VAL A 121 -10.07 -1.32 5.22
N SER A 122 -10.98 -0.49 4.72
CA SER A 122 -10.68 0.86 4.27
C SER A 122 -10.37 1.79 5.44
N LEU A 123 -9.84 2.98 5.15
CA LEU A 123 -9.45 3.97 6.17
C LEU A 123 -10.61 4.40 7.09
N ASN A 124 -11.85 4.34 6.61
CA ASN A 124 -13.06 4.61 7.39
C ASN A 124 -13.57 3.39 8.18
N GLY A 125 -12.83 2.27 8.20
CA GLY A 125 -13.18 1.06 8.93
C GLY A 125 -14.22 0.16 8.24
N ARG A 126 -14.62 0.44 7.00
CA ARG A 126 -15.53 -0.44 6.27
C ARG A 126 -14.79 -1.63 5.67
N GLU A 127 -15.44 -2.78 5.61
CA GLU A 127 -14.93 -3.91 4.85
C GLU A 127 -15.12 -3.64 3.35
N ARG A 128 -14.11 -4.03 2.57
CA ARG A 128 -14.11 -3.90 1.11
C ARG A 128 -13.46 -5.12 0.49
N VAL A 129 -14.00 -5.54 -0.64
CA VAL A 129 -13.45 -6.63 -1.42
C VAL A 129 -12.76 -6.06 -2.66
N TRP A 130 -11.49 -6.42 -2.83
CA TRP A 130 -10.73 -6.17 -4.05
C TRP A 130 -10.62 -7.46 -4.83
N ARG A 131 -10.70 -7.37 -6.16
CA ARG A 131 -10.62 -8.53 -7.04
C ARG A 131 -9.40 -8.39 -7.94
N THR A 132 -8.50 -9.36 -7.89
CA THR A 132 -7.33 -9.41 -8.77
C THR A 132 -7.14 -10.82 -9.28
N ARG A 133 -6.24 -11.00 -10.24
CA ARG A 133 -5.74 -12.34 -10.55
C ARG A 133 -4.92 -12.90 -9.37
N PRO A 134 -4.62 -14.21 -9.33
CA PRO A 134 -3.89 -14.81 -8.22
C PRO A 134 -2.45 -14.33 -8.12
N VAL A 135 -2.03 -14.01 -6.90
CA VAL A 135 -0.65 -13.66 -6.56
C VAL A 135 -0.05 -14.82 -5.79
N LEU A 136 0.87 -15.51 -6.44
CA LEU A 136 1.55 -16.69 -5.92
C LEU A 136 3.05 -16.43 -5.86
N ALA A 137 3.71 -16.81 -4.77
CA ALA A 137 5.17 -16.77 -4.71
C ALA A 137 5.74 -18.01 -4.03
N THR A 138 7.00 -18.32 -4.34
CA THR A 138 7.74 -19.38 -3.64
C THR A 138 8.27 -18.88 -2.30
N GLU A 139 8.64 -19.80 -1.41
CA GLU A 139 9.30 -19.45 -0.14
C GLU A 139 10.55 -18.61 -0.36
N ARG A 140 11.37 -18.98 -1.35
CA ARG A 140 12.57 -18.23 -1.72
C ARG A 140 12.24 -16.78 -2.09
N THR A 141 11.20 -16.56 -2.88
CA THR A 141 10.77 -15.21 -3.26
C THR A 141 10.34 -14.39 -2.03
N ILE A 142 9.68 -15.02 -1.06
CA ILE A 142 9.30 -14.36 0.20
C ILE A 142 10.55 -13.97 1.00
N ASP A 143 11.52 -14.87 1.11
CA ASP A 143 12.76 -14.63 1.83
C ASP A 143 13.61 -13.54 1.16
N ASP A 144 13.70 -13.55 -0.18
CA ASP A 144 14.42 -12.53 -0.96
C ASP A 144 13.84 -11.12 -0.70
N ILE A 145 12.50 -10.99 -0.73
CA ILE A 145 11.81 -9.71 -0.41
C ILE A 145 12.08 -9.26 1.04
N MET A 146 12.27 -10.20 1.96
CA MET A 146 12.55 -9.87 3.36
C MET A 146 14.01 -9.49 3.61
N GLN A 147 14.95 -9.89 2.75
CA GLN A 147 16.38 -9.61 2.86
C GLN A 147 16.81 -8.32 2.14
N GLU A 148 16.16 -7.94 1.04
CA GLU A 148 16.54 -6.80 0.18
C GLU A 148 16.11 -5.40 0.69
N GLY A 149 15.97 -5.17 2.00
CA GLY A 149 15.53 -3.88 2.54
C GLY A 149 16.19 -3.44 3.83
#